data_AF-A0A9D8QQ67-F1
#
_entry.id   AF-A0A9D8QQ67-F1
#
_cell.length_a   1.000
_cell.length_b   1.000
_cell.length_c   1.000
_cell.angle_alpha   90.00
_cell.angle_beta   90.00
_cell.angle_gamma   90.00
#
_symmetry.space_group_name_H-M   'P 1'
#
loop_
_entity.id
_entity.type
_entity.pdbx_description
1 polymer ?
#
loop_
_entity_poly.entity_id
_entity_poly.type
_entity_poly.pdbx_seq_one_letter_code
_entity_poly.pdbx_strand_id
1 'polypeptide(L)'
;MKTLVTILSGVCGAALIAALFLFSVRNAQAADAPQVGTPTPGKQVPQAMSQEKNGKQLNYMLFMPKDYSETADKKWPVIVFLHGIGERGDSIADINRVKVHGPAMLADKNPDFKFIVATPQCPGDSWWAWDIGLLNAFLDDVLKNVKNADPDRVYLT
;
A
#
# COMPACT_ATOMS: atom_id res chain seq x y z
N MET A 1 25.26 27.98 -42.78
CA MET A 1 26.43 28.68 -43.36
C MET A 1 27.13 29.44 -42.25
N LYS A 2 28.45 29.23 -42.10
CA LYS A 2 29.43 30.11 -41.43
C LYS A 2 29.38 30.13 -39.89
N THR A 3 30.42 29.85 -39.11
CA THR A 3 31.87 29.71 -39.38
C THR A 3 32.57 28.96 -38.24
N LEU A 4 33.45 28.03 -38.62
CA LEU A 4 34.51 27.40 -37.82
C LEU A 4 35.52 28.46 -37.32
N VAL A 5 36.01 28.33 -36.09
CA VAL A 5 37.34 28.82 -35.74
C VAL A 5 38.13 27.69 -35.09
N THR A 6 39.10 27.20 -35.85
CA THR A 6 40.17 26.29 -35.43
C THR A 6 41.36 27.14 -34.96
N ILE A 7 41.92 26.87 -33.78
CA ILE A 7 43.32 27.20 -33.47
C ILE A 7 43.98 25.98 -32.83
N LEU A 8 45.05 25.54 -33.48
CA LEU A 8 45.98 24.49 -33.09
C LEU A 8 47.15 25.10 -32.32
N SER A 9 47.48 24.56 -31.15
CA SER A 9 48.83 24.42 -30.57
C SER A 9 48.63 23.75 -29.20
N GLY A 10 49.17 22.57 -28.89
CA GLY A 10 50.57 22.18 -29.01
C GLY A 10 51.20 22.23 -27.62
N VAL A 11 50.86 21.30 -26.72
CA VAL A 11 51.67 20.97 -25.54
C VAL A 11 51.71 19.47 -25.34
N CYS A 12 52.93 18.98 -25.27
CA CYS A 12 53.40 17.62 -25.10
C CYS A 12 53.38 17.22 -23.61
N GLY A 13 53.05 15.96 -23.30
CA GLY A 13 53.58 15.29 -22.11
C GLY A 13 52.60 14.97 -20.96
N ALA A 14 52.75 13.74 -20.47
CA ALA A 14 52.24 13.16 -19.23
C ALA A 14 50.79 12.61 -19.24
N ALA A 15 50.73 11.30 -19.48
CA ALA A 15 49.67 10.43 -18.99
C ALA A 15 49.55 10.57 -17.46
N LEU A 16 48.33 10.75 -16.95
CA LEU A 16 47.87 10.08 -15.74
C LEU A 16 46.35 10.04 -15.76
N ILE A 17 45.81 8.84 -15.92
CA ILE A 17 44.40 8.52 -15.77
C ILE A 17 44.08 8.67 -14.27
N ALA A 18 43.60 9.84 -13.86
CA ALA A 18 43.03 10.01 -12.53
C ALA A 18 41.54 9.64 -12.63
N ALA A 19 41.24 8.41 -12.20
CA ALA A 19 39.92 7.84 -12.16
C ALA A 19 38.91 8.79 -11.51
N LEU A 20 37.83 9.10 -12.25
CA LEU A 20 36.59 9.63 -11.69
C LEU A 20 36.00 8.59 -10.74
N PHE A 21 36.44 8.59 -9.48
CA PHE A 21 35.65 8.05 -8.39
C PHE A 21 34.57 9.08 -8.05
N LEU A 22 33.53 9.11 -8.88
CA LEU A 22 32.24 9.61 -8.44
C LEU A 22 31.83 8.74 -7.25
N PHE A 23 32.01 9.28 -6.04
CA PHE A 23 31.40 8.76 -4.84
C PHE A 23 29.89 8.71 -5.09
N SER A 24 29.41 7.56 -5.54
CA SER A 24 27.99 7.23 -5.46
C SER A 24 27.72 7.02 -3.99
N VAL A 25 27.33 8.10 -3.31
CA VAL A 25 26.65 8.00 -2.03
C VAL A 25 25.40 7.18 -2.31
N ARG A 26 25.47 5.87 -2.08
CA ARG A 26 24.28 5.05 -1.96
C ARG A 26 23.57 5.56 -0.73
N ASN A 27 22.52 6.36 -0.93
CA ASN A 27 21.52 6.56 0.11
C ASN A 27 21.07 5.16 0.52
N ALA A 28 21.46 4.73 1.72
CA ALA A 28 20.78 3.67 2.40
C ALA A 28 19.39 4.23 2.75
N GLN A 29 18.45 4.08 1.81
CA GLN A 29 17.05 4.35 2.07
C GLN A 29 16.67 3.48 3.28
N ALA A 30 16.37 4.11 4.42
CA ALA A 30 15.61 3.45 5.46
C ALA A 30 14.40 2.80 4.76
N ALA A 31 14.09 1.53 5.07
CA ALA A 31 12.98 0.82 4.45
C ALA A 31 11.78 1.77 4.30
N ASP A 32 11.37 2.05 3.05
CA ASP A 32 10.40 3.10 2.77
C ASP A 32 9.16 2.89 3.63
N ALA A 33 8.74 3.94 4.36
CA ALA A 33 7.55 3.87 5.21
C ALA A 33 6.35 3.40 4.37
N PRO A 34 5.41 2.61 4.93
CA PRO A 34 4.27 2.11 4.16
C PRO A 34 3.53 3.23 3.43
N GLN A 35 3.28 3.03 2.13
CA GLN A 35 2.53 3.96 1.29
C GLN A 35 1.33 3.25 0.66
N VAL A 36 0.31 4.02 0.28
CA VAL A 36 -0.77 3.52 -0.58
C VAL A 36 -0.16 3.05 -1.89
N GLY A 37 -0.55 1.85 -2.34
CA GLY A 37 0.00 1.24 -3.55
C GLY A 37 -1.04 0.51 -4.38
N THR A 38 -0.62 -0.05 -5.52
CA THR A 38 -1.51 -0.86 -6.36
C THR A 38 -1.76 -2.22 -5.69
N PRO A 39 -3.02 -2.63 -5.47
CA PRO A 39 -3.32 -3.95 -4.93
C PRO A 39 -2.66 -5.05 -5.76
N THR A 40 -1.99 -5.98 -5.08
CA THR A 40 -1.26 -7.08 -5.72
C THR A 40 -1.73 -8.41 -5.14
N PRO A 41 -2.32 -9.31 -5.95
CA PRO A 41 -2.74 -10.64 -5.51
C PRO A 41 -1.65 -11.40 -4.74
N GLY A 42 -2.04 -12.03 -3.63
CA GLY A 42 -1.15 -12.77 -2.72
C GLY A 42 -0.33 -11.88 -1.78
N LYS A 43 -0.56 -10.57 -1.74
CA LYS A 43 0.10 -9.62 -0.83
C LYS A 43 -0.91 -8.73 -0.13
N GLN A 44 -0.53 -8.24 1.04
CA GLN A 44 -1.20 -7.14 1.71
C GLN A 44 -0.61 -5.81 1.26
N VAL A 45 -1.47 -4.91 0.78
CA VAL A 45 -1.09 -3.60 0.27
C VAL A 45 -1.86 -2.52 1.02
N PRO A 46 -1.20 -1.48 1.57
CA PRO A 46 -1.88 -0.36 2.20
C PRO A 46 -2.75 0.39 1.19
N GLN A 47 -3.93 0.81 1.64
CA GLN A 47 -4.92 1.57 0.89
C GLN A 47 -5.51 2.68 1.77
N ALA A 48 -6.22 3.61 1.14
CA ALA A 48 -7.05 4.60 1.81
C ALA A 48 -8.44 4.60 1.16
N MET A 49 -9.48 4.95 1.92
CA MET A 49 -10.81 5.14 1.34
C MET A 49 -10.76 6.15 0.19
N SER A 50 -11.55 5.91 -0.86
CA SER A 50 -11.59 6.81 -2.02
C SER A 50 -12.34 8.12 -1.77
N GLN A 51 -13.20 8.14 -0.73
CA GLN A 51 -14.02 9.28 -0.35
C GLN A 51 -14.07 9.42 1.17
N GLU A 52 -14.11 10.67 1.64
CA GLU A 52 -14.33 10.97 3.05
C GLU A 52 -15.82 10.85 3.43
N LYS A 53 -16.07 10.46 4.68
CA LYS A 53 -17.37 10.55 5.34
C LYS A 53 -17.27 11.58 6.46
N ASN A 54 -18.01 12.68 6.35
CA ASN A 54 -18.02 13.77 7.34
C ASN A 54 -16.61 14.31 7.66
N GLY A 55 -15.74 14.43 6.65
CA GLY A 55 -14.36 14.90 6.83
C GLY A 55 -13.41 13.85 7.42
N LYS A 56 -13.81 12.57 7.47
CA LYS A 56 -12.98 11.47 7.96
C LYS A 56 -12.80 10.40 6.88
N GLN A 57 -11.65 9.73 6.90
CA GLN A 57 -11.37 8.55 6.09
C GLN A 57 -10.53 7.55 6.89
N LEU A 58 -10.58 6.28 6.49
CA LEU A 58 -9.76 5.22 7.08
C LEU A 58 -8.65 4.82 6.12
N ASN A 59 -7.44 4.68 6.66
CA ASN A 59 -6.40 3.88 6.03
C ASN A 59 -6.70 2.41 6.34
N TYR A 60 -6.37 1.51 5.41
CA TYR A 60 -6.63 0.09 5.59
C TYR A 60 -5.59 -0.77 4.90
N MET A 61 -5.47 -2.02 5.34
CA MET A 61 -4.69 -3.04 4.64
C MET A 61 -5.62 -3.90 3.80
N LEU A 62 -5.29 -4.08 2.52
CA LEU A 62 -6.05 -4.90 1.58
C LEU A 62 -5.23 -6.12 1.16
N PHE A 63 -5.78 -7.30 1.40
CA PHE A 63 -5.30 -8.55 0.82
C PHE A 63 -6.25 -9.02 -0.27
N MET A 64 -5.68 -9.44 -1.39
CA MET A 64 -6.39 -10.18 -2.43
C MET A 64 -5.79 -11.58 -2.55
N PRO A 65 -6.60 -12.64 -2.70
CA PRO A 65 -6.10 -13.99 -2.91
C PRO A 65 -5.16 -14.08 -4.11
N LYS A 66 -4.16 -14.98 -4.08
CA LYS A 66 -3.18 -15.14 -5.15
C LYS A 66 -3.79 -15.38 -6.54
N ASP A 67 -4.91 -16.10 -6.60
CA ASP A 67 -5.66 -16.37 -7.84
C ASP A 67 -6.73 -15.31 -8.16
N TYR A 68 -6.71 -14.17 -7.47
CA TYR A 68 -7.57 -13.04 -7.79
C TYR A 68 -7.20 -12.47 -9.18
N SER A 69 -8.21 -12.24 -10.00
CA SER A 69 -8.11 -11.55 -11.28
C SER A 69 -9.33 -10.67 -11.49
N GLU A 70 -9.09 -9.46 -11.95
CA GLU A 70 -10.13 -8.51 -12.34
C GLU A 70 -10.90 -8.94 -13.60
N THR A 71 -10.31 -9.77 -14.45
CA THR A 71 -10.94 -10.21 -15.72
C THR A 71 -11.67 -11.54 -15.59
N ALA A 72 -11.49 -12.25 -14.47
CA ALA A 72 -12.20 -13.49 -14.21
C ALA A 72 -13.62 -13.21 -13.68
N ASP A 73 -14.55 -14.13 -13.96
CA ASP A 73 -15.95 -14.08 -13.46
C ASP A 73 -16.09 -14.69 -12.04
N LYS A 74 -14.99 -14.79 -11.30
CA LYS A 74 -14.99 -15.33 -9.94
C LYS A 74 -15.27 -14.23 -8.94
N LYS A 75 -16.38 -14.33 -8.20
CA LYS A 75 -16.67 -13.48 -7.04
C LYS A 75 -15.97 -14.00 -5.78
N TRP A 76 -15.42 -13.09 -5.00
CA TRP A 76 -14.61 -13.38 -3.83
C TRP A 76 -15.32 -12.96 -2.54
N PRO A 77 -15.46 -13.86 -1.55
CA PRO A 77 -15.99 -13.47 -0.26
C PRO A 77 -15.04 -12.46 0.41
N VAL A 78 -15.63 -11.53 1.16
CA VAL A 78 -14.91 -10.43 1.81
C VAL A 78 -14.96 -10.63 3.32
N ILE A 79 -13.80 -10.51 3.97
CA ILE A 79 -13.71 -10.35 5.42
C ILE A 79 -13.33 -8.89 5.68
N VAL A 80 -14.19 -8.18 6.41
CA VAL A 80 -13.82 -6.95 7.10
C VAL A 80 -13.35 -7.34 8.49
N PHE A 81 -12.07 -7.08 8.80
CA PHE A 81 -11.50 -7.40 10.10
C PHE A 81 -11.29 -6.13 10.92
N LEU A 82 -11.89 -6.06 12.10
CA LEU A 82 -11.76 -4.95 13.03
C LEU A 82 -10.75 -5.30 14.11
N HIS A 83 -9.58 -4.66 14.08
CA HIS A 83 -8.52 -4.87 15.06
C HIS A 83 -8.88 -4.35 16.46
N GLY A 84 -8.06 -4.69 17.46
CA GLY A 84 -8.24 -4.27 18.85
C GLY A 84 -7.68 -2.87 19.15
N ILE A 85 -7.70 -2.45 20.41
CA ILE A 85 -7.19 -1.12 20.80
C ILE A 85 -5.69 -0.93 20.51
N GLY A 86 -4.91 -2.01 20.49
CA GLY A 86 -3.45 -1.97 20.35
C GLY A 86 -2.95 -1.59 18.96
N GLU A 87 -3.77 -1.77 17.91
CA GLU A 87 -3.36 -1.57 16.52
C GLU A 87 -3.81 -0.23 15.93
N ARG A 88 -4.38 0.66 16.74
CA ARG A 88 -4.81 2.01 16.32
C ARG A 88 -3.63 2.83 15.79
N GLY A 89 -3.97 3.80 14.94
CA GLY A 89 -3.02 4.74 14.34
C GLY A 89 -3.72 5.76 13.47
N ASP A 90 -3.05 6.89 13.25
CA ASP A 90 -3.62 8.04 12.53
C ASP A 90 -3.01 8.22 11.14
N SER A 91 -1.86 7.58 10.88
CA SER A 91 -1.09 7.76 9.65
C SER A 91 -0.91 6.46 8.90
N ILE A 92 -0.65 6.56 7.59
CA ILE A 92 -0.30 5.39 6.76
C ILE A 92 0.98 4.70 7.26
N ALA A 93 1.88 5.41 7.96
CA ALA A 93 3.08 4.82 8.54
C ALA A 93 2.77 3.80 9.66
N ASP A 94 1.61 3.93 10.31
CA ASP A 94 1.16 3.04 11.39
C ASP A 94 0.45 1.79 10.88
N ILE A 95 0.14 1.71 9.58
CA ILE A 95 -0.81 0.74 9.03
C ILE A 95 -0.38 -0.72 9.23
N ASN A 96 0.92 -0.98 9.34
CA ASN A 96 1.43 -2.33 9.56
C ASN A 96 0.98 -2.93 10.91
N ARG A 97 0.56 -2.10 11.88
CA ARG A 97 0.03 -2.57 13.17
C ARG A 97 -1.19 -3.46 13.00
N VAL A 98 -2.05 -3.21 12.02
CA VAL A 98 -3.29 -3.98 11.84
C VAL A 98 -3.06 -5.43 11.42
N LYS A 99 -1.83 -5.78 11.03
CA LYS A 99 -1.42 -7.12 10.59
C LYS A 99 -0.96 -8.03 11.73
N VAL A 100 -0.92 -7.53 12.98
CA VAL A 100 -0.36 -8.27 14.12
C VAL A 100 -1.22 -9.48 14.50
N HIS A 101 -2.54 -9.39 14.35
CA HIS A 101 -3.49 -10.42 14.79
C HIS A 101 -4.56 -10.73 13.74
N GLY A 102 -5.35 -11.79 14.02
CA GLY A 102 -6.56 -12.12 13.26
C GLY A 102 -6.34 -12.51 11.79
N PRO A 103 -7.40 -12.40 10.96
CA PRO A 103 -7.35 -12.70 9.54
C PRO A 103 -6.27 -11.95 8.77
N ALA A 104 -5.97 -10.69 9.13
CA ALA A 104 -4.90 -9.92 8.50
C ALA A 104 -3.54 -10.59 8.68
N MET A 105 -3.20 -11.06 9.89
CA MET A 105 -1.97 -11.82 10.12
C MET A 105 -1.95 -13.12 9.31
N LEU A 106 -3.07 -13.85 9.26
CA LEU A 106 -3.17 -15.13 8.56
C LEU A 106 -2.99 -14.96 7.05
N ALA A 107 -3.61 -13.95 6.46
CA ALA A 107 -3.48 -13.63 5.03
C ALA A 107 -2.04 -13.22 4.67
N ASP A 108 -1.33 -12.52 5.57
CA ASP A 108 0.09 -12.17 5.36
C ASP A 108 0.99 -13.40 5.28
N LYS A 109 0.73 -14.39 6.14
CA LYS A 109 1.52 -15.62 6.27
C LYS A 109 1.12 -16.69 5.25
N ASN A 110 -0.09 -16.62 4.73
CA ASN A 110 -0.64 -17.59 3.79
C ASN A 110 -1.19 -16.90 2.52
N PRO A 111 -0.36 -16.75 1.47
CA PRO A 111 -0.80 -16.16 0.21
C PRO A 111 -1.95 -16.92 -0.49
N ASP A 112 -2.21 -18.17 -0.11
CA ASP A 112 -3.32 -18.98 -0.63
C ASP A 112 -4.64 -18.78 0.15
N PHE A 113 -4.68 -17.83 1.09
CA PHE A 113 -5.91 -17.45 1.79
C PHE A 113 -7.01 -17.04 0.78
N LYS A 114 -8.23 -17.58 0.94
CA LYS A 114 -9.27 -17.57 -0.10
C LYS A 114 -10.34 -16.48 0.06
N PHE A 115 -10.02 -15.42 0.80
CA PHE A 115 -10.88 -14.28 1.03
C PHE A 115 -10.15 -13.01 0.63
N ILE A 116 -10.90 -12.03 0.12
CA ILE A 116 -10.44 -10.65 0.20
C ILE A 116 -10.49 -10.26 1.68
N VAL A 117 -9.42 -9.68 2.20
CA VAL A 117 -9.38 -9.20 3.58
C VAL A 117 -9.13 -7.70 3.56
N ALA A 118 -10.08 -6.93 4.07
CA ALA A 118 -10.00 -5.49 4.22
C ALA A 118 -9.95 -5.16 5.72
N THR A 119 -8.81 -4.64 6.18
CA THR A 119 -8.57 -4.36 7.61
C THR A 119 -8.37 -2.85 7.80
N PRO A 120 -9.43 -2.08 8.10
CA PRO A 120 -9.30 -0.67 8.40
C PRO A 120 -8.53 -0.44 9.69
N GLN A 121 -7.79 0.67 9.77
CA GLN A 121 -7.15 1.14 10.98
C GLN A 121 -8.02 2.17 11.69
N CYS A 122 -8.41 1.88 12.93
CA CYS A 122 -9.15 2.81 13.77
C CYS A 122 -8.23 3.96 14.22
N PRO A 123 -8.67 5.23 14.12
CA PRO A 123 -7.92 6.38 14.63
C PRO A 123 -7.57 6.25 16.12
N GLY A 124 -6.46 6.87 16.53
CA GLY A 124 -5.91 6.75 17.89
C GLY A 124 -6.91 7.13 18.99
N ASP A 125 -7.70 8.18 18.74
CA ASP A 125 -8.68 8.75 19.67
C ASP A 125 -10.12 8.22 19.46
N SER A 126 -10.31 7.15 18.68
CA SER A 126 -11.62 6.64 18.30
C SER A 126 -11.83 5.18 18.69
N TRP A 127 -13.08 4.71 18.60
CA TRP A 127 -13.49 3.32 18.78
C TRP A 127 -14.46 2.94 17.68
N TRP A 128 -14.44 1.69 17.23
CA TRP A 128 -15.33 1.22 16.14
C TRP A 128 -16.81 1.53 16.39
N ALA A 129 -17.27 1.35 17.63
CA ALA A 129 -18.67 1.58 18.01
C ALA A 129 -19.10 3.06 17.98
N TRP A 130 -18.16 4.01 17.94
CA TRP A 130 -18.49 5.44 18.00
C TRP A 130 -18.85 6.03 16.64
N ASP A 131 -18.45 5.39 15.54
CA ASP A 131 -18.69 5.91 14.19
C ASP A 131 -19.06 4.77 13.22
N ILE A 132 -20.21 4.14 13.49
CA ILE A 132 -20.78 3.10 12.62
C ILE A 132 -21.04 3.64 11.20
N GLY A 133 -21.33 4.94 11.07
CA GLY A 133 -21.50 5.60 9.77
C GLY A 133 -20.24 5.59 8.93
N LEU A 134 -19.08 5.84 9.55
CA LEU A 134 -17.77 5.72 8.89
C LEU A 134 -17.45 4.26 8.53
N LEU A 135 -17.78 3.30 9.40
CA LEU A 135 -17.56 1.87 9.11
C LEU A 135 -18.42 1.37 7.93
N ASN A 136 -19.68 1.79 7.85
CA ASN A 136 -20.54 1.49 6.70
C ASN A 136 -19.99 2.13 5.42
N ALA A 137 -19.56 3.40 5.49
CA ALA A 137 -18.95 4.07 4.34
C ALA A 137 -17.65 3.37 3.87
N PHE A 138 -16.87 2.82 4.80
CA PHE A 138 -15.71 1.99 4.48
C PHE A 138 -16.11 0.69 3.76
N LEU A 139 -17.12 -0.03 4.25
CA LEU A 139 -17.60 -1.23 3.57
C LEU A 139 -18.10 -0.92 2.15
N ASP A 140 -18.88 0.15 2.00
CA ASP A 140 -19.37 0.62 0.70
C ASP A 140 -18.21 0.94 -0.25
N ASP A 141 -17.17 1.62 0.25
CA ASP A 141 -15.97 1.96 -0.52
C ASP A 141 -15.24 0.69 -1.02
N VAL A 142 -15.05 -0.29 -0.13
CA VAL A 142 -14.43 -1.58 -0.49
C VAL A 142 -15.25 -2.31 -1.54
N LEU A 143 -16.56 -2.48 -1.34
CA LEU A 143 -17.41 -3.23 -2.28
C LEU A 143 -17.55 -2.53 -3.64
N LYS A 144 -17.45 -1.21 -3.67
CA LYS A 144 -17.51 -0.42 -4.90
C LYS A 144 -16.18 -0.46 -5.67
N ASN A 145 -15.05 -0.32 -4.97
CA ASN A 145 -13.74 -0.11 -5.60
C ASN A 145 -12.95 -1.41 -5.79
N VAL A 146 -13.21 -2.44 -4.99
CA VAL A 146 -12.57 -3.75 -5.18
C VAL A 146 -13.41 -4.59 -6.13
N LYS A 147 -12.96 -4.67 -7.38
CA LYS A 147 -13.64 -5.47 -8.40
C LYS A 147 -13.80 -6.92 -7.93
N ASN A 148 -14.86 -7.59 -8.35
CA ASN A 148 -15.12 -8.99 -8.00
C ASN A 148 -15.24 -9.31 -6.49
N ALA A 149 -15.24 -8.31 -5.61
CA ALA A 149 -15.77 -8.48 -4.26
C ALA A 149 -17.23 -8.93 -4.34
N ASP A 150 -17.59 -9.90 -3.51
CA ASP A 150 -18.93 -10.47 -3.47
C ASP A 150 -19.78 -9.79 -2.38
N PRO A 151 -20.75 -8.94 -2.75
CA PRO A 151 -21.58 -8.25 -1.76
C PRO A 151 -22.49 -9.21 -0.98
N ASP A 152 -22.76 -10.42 -1.50
CA ASP A 152 -23.61 -11.41 -0.83
C ASP A 152 -22.83 -12.28 0.17
N ARG A 153 -21.50 -12.14 0.22
CA ARG A 153 -20.61 -12.93 1.10
C ARG A 153 -19.61 -12.04 1.82
N VAL A 154 -20.14 -11.15 2.66
CA VAL A 154 -19.37 -10.26 3.53
C VAL A 154 -19.45 -10.76 4.98
N TYR A 155 -18.28 -10.89 5.61
CA TYR A 155 -18.14 -11.29 7.00
C TYR A 155 -17.43 -10.18 7.79
N LEU A 156 -17.89 -9.92 9.01
CA LEU A 156 -17.27 -9.00 9.95
C LEU A 156 -16.74 -9.79 11.15
N THR A 157 -15.50 -9.55 11.56
CA THR A 157 -14.88 -10.21 12.73
C THR A 157 -13.85 -9.34 13.41
#